data_AF-B8G2T9-F1
#
_entry.id   AF-B8G2T9-F1
#
_cell.length_a   1.000
_cell.length_b   1.000
_cell.length_c   1.000
_cell.angle_alpha   90.00
_cell.angle_beta   90.00
_cell.angle_gamma   90.00
#
_symmetry.space_group_name_H-M   'P 1'
#
loop_
_entity.id
_entity.type
_entity.pdbx_description
1 polymer ?
#
loop_
_entity_poly.entity_id
_entity_poly.type
_entity_poly.pdbx_seq_one_letter_code
_entity_poly.pdbx_strand_id
1 'polypeptide(L)'
;MKQQLLQQLRVLSNQRWRQYAIETLVRTTGAGLILVCFGLILPVVGLPTLPRPFLGWLVVGSVLFGCVRALTFRLSPSDAARRLDRRFRLHEMLSTAVEWSGEQQGIAGYLQNHAQEMVTRIQYYVNRKRQPLWPDALMLGAFLLMIAGLLVLVPSPIAPVGIAEPLPELNRPDPVAQPPQPNPSSPTGNDASSVSSGDLRALSALADALRDQSITRPAAEALDRGDIAGAAEALRELADQVDNVSSAARDSLGEALREAARAVDQSLPDLADQLRATADALQFGDAMAGAVGLEALADALEQMPTQTQMAAEGAGGGAGNSPGSQRREQPFTPLGLDGTPLELSTNGSGQIPTTGDTNRPPTGTQSGRLPIRSSSTTGGGIVQTADDPLRIPTDVRDVVRDYFSP
;
A
#
# COMPACT_ATOMS: atom_id res chain seq x y z
N MET A 1 4.59 -30.85 33.85
CA MET A 1 4.39 -30.71 32.38
C MET A 1 2.96 -30.30 32.00
N LYS A 2 1.89 -31.03 32.37
CA LYS A 2 0.48 -30.64 32.10
C LYS A 2 0.13 -29.19 32.50
N GLN A 3 0.54 -28.78 33.70
CA GLN A 3 0.28 -27.42 34.20
C GLN A 3 0.99 -26.32 33.38
N GLN A 4 2.17 -26.61 32.82
CA GLN A 4 2.91 -25.65 32.00
C GLN A 4 2.22 -25.41 30.65
N LEU A 5 1.69 -26.46 30.01
CA LEU A 5 0.97 -26.32 28.74
C LEU A 5 -0.35 -25.55 28.93
N LEU A 6 -1.09 -25.84 30.00
CA LEU A 6 -2.31 -25.08 30.34
C LEU A 6 -1.99 -23.62 30.71
N GLN A 7 -0.87 -23.35 31.38
CA GLN A 7 -0.41 -21.99 31.64
C GLN A 7 -0.04 -21.26 30.35
N GLN A 8 0.70 -21.88 29.43
CA GLN A 8 1.06 -21.27 28.15
C GLN A 8 -0.16 -20.98 27.27
N LEU A 9 -1.14 -21.90 27.21
CA LEU A 9 -2.40 -21.67 26.51
C LEU A 9 -3.20 -20.53 27.13
N ARG A 10 -3.26 -20.43 28.47
CA ARG A 10 -3.91 -19.29 29.15
C ARG A 10 -3.21 -17.97 28.86
N VAL A 11 -1.88 -17.95 28.83
CA VAL A 11 -1.12 -16.75 28.50
C VAL A 11 -1.43 -16.31 27.08
N LEU A 12 -1.45 -17.23 26.12
CA LEU A 12 -1.80 -16.93 24.72
C LEU A 12 -3.25 -16.47 24.56
N SER A 13 -4.21 -17.15 25.21
CA SER A 13 -5.61 -16.75 25.16
C SER A 13 -5.83 -15.39 25.78
N ASN A 14 -5.21 -15.11 26.94
CA ASN A 14 -5.28 -13.80 27.59
C ASN A 14 -4.63 -12.72 26.72
N GLN A 15 -3.49 -13.00 26.09
CA GLN A 15 -2.80 -12.02 25.27
C GLN A 15 -3.63 -11.66 24.02
N ARG A 16 -4.27 -12.65 23.39
CA ARG A 16 -5.15 -12.41 22.24
C ARG A 16 -6.47 -11.74 22.65
N TRP A 17 -7.02 -12.08 23.81
CA TRP A 17 -8.20 -11.40 24.38
C TRP A 17 -7.89 -9.94 24.67
N ARG A 18 -6.74 -9.64 25.28
CA ARG A 18 -6.29 -8.25 25.53
C ARG A 18 -6.20 -7.45 24.23
N GLN A 19 -5.63 -8.02 23.17
CA GLN A 19 -5.56 -7.33 21.89
C GLN A 19 -6.93 -7.06 21.30
N TYR A 20 -7.79 -8.08 21.22
CA TYR A 20 -9.13 -7.89 20.69
C TYR A 20 -9.96 -6.91 21.55
N ALA A 21 -9.79 -6.95 22.87
CA ALA A 21 -10.42 -6.01 23.78
C ALA A 21 -9.93 -4.58 23.52
N ILE A 22 -8.62 -4.36 23.42
CA ILE A 22 -8.03 -3.04 23.12
C ILE A 22 -8.52 -2.53 21.76
N GLU A 23 -8.45 -3.35 20.71
CA GLU A 23 -8.88 -2.97 19.36
C GLU A 23 -10.37 -2.61 19.34
N THR A 24 -11.22 -3.42 19.99
CA THR A 24 -12.66 -3.14 20.08
C THR A 24 -12.94 -1.86 20.88
N LEU A 25 -12.21 -1.63 21.97
CA LEU A 25 -12.38 -0.46 22.82
C LEU A 25 -11.93 0.81 22.06
N VAL A 26 -10.80 0.76 21.35
CA VAL A 26 -10.31 1.84 20.48
C VAL A 26 -11.30 2.15 19.36
N ARG A 27 -11.83 1.13 18.67
CA ARG A 27 -12.74 1.34 17.54
C ARG A 27 -14.10 1.90 17.98
N THR A 28 -14.62 1.43 19.11
CA THR A 28 -15.90 1.92 19.67
C THR A 28 -15.78 3.33 20.26
N THR A 29 -14.68 3.63 20.94
CA THR A 29 -14.40 4.99 21.46
C THR A 29 -14.14 5.98 20.33
N GLY A 30 -13.41 5.59 19.29
CA GLY A 30 -13.22 6.40 18.08
C GLY A 30 -14.55 6.74 17.41
N ALA A 31 -15.46 5.77 17.25
CA ALA A 31 -16.79 6.03 16.70
C ALA A 31 -17.61 7.01 17.56
N GLY A 32 -17.50 6.91 18.89
CA GLY A 32 -18.12 7.87 19.81
C GLY A 32 -17.56 9.29 19.67
N LEU A 33 -16.24 9.44 19.54
CA LEU A 33 -15.59 10.73 19.32
C LEU A 33 -15.97 11.35 17.97
N ILE A 34 -16.10 10.55 16.92
CA ILE A 34 -16.57 11.02 15.60
C ILE A 34 -17.99 11.59 15.72
N LEU A 35 -18.91 10.89 16.40
CA LEU A 35 -20.28 11.37 16.62
C LEU A 35 -20.32 12.69 17.41
N VAL A 36 -19.47 12.82 18.44
CA VAL A 36 -19.30 14.06 19.20
C VAL A 36 -18.80 15.19 18.30
N CYS A 37 -17.82 14.91 17.45
CA CYS A 37 -17.26 15.89 16.54
C CYS A 37 -18.31 16.39 15.54
N PHE A 38 -19.12 15.49 14.96
CA PHE A 38 -20.26 15.89 14.13
C PHE A 38 -21.24 16.77 14.90
N GLY A 39 -21.61 16.39 16.13
CA GLY A 39 -22.49 17.19 16.97
C GLY A 39 -21.98 18.59 17.28
N LEU A 40 -20.65 18.77 17.37
CA LEU A 40 -20.02 20.08 17.56
C LEU A 40 -19.94 20.91 16.27
N ILE A 41 -19.91 20.28 15.08
CA ILE A 41 -19.88 20.97 13.78
C ILE A 41 -21.28 21.45 13.36
N LEU A 42 -22.35 20.74 13.75
CA LEU A 42 -23.75 21.11 13.46
C LEU A 42 -24.09 22.61 13.66
N PRO A 43 -23.74 23.28 14.78
CA PRO A 43 -24.01 24.70 14.96
C PRO A 43 -23.35 25.61 13.93
N VAL A 44 -22.17 25.24 13.41
CA VAL A 44 -21.44 26.02 12.39
C VAL A 44 -22.22 26.03 11.06
N VAL A 45 -22.98 24.96 10.80
CA VAL A 45 -23.81 24.80 9.59
C VAL A 45 -25.20 25.43 9.77
N GLY A 46 -25.51 26.01 10.94
CA GLY A 46 -26.82 26.61 11.24
C GLY A 46 -27.90 25.60 11.64
N LEU A 47 -27.52 24.36 11.97
CA LEU A 47 -28.44 23.36 12.52
C LEU A 47 -28.64 23.56 14.04
N PRO A 48 -29.81 23.20 14.59
CA PRO A 48 -30.08 23.33 16.01
C PRO A 48 -29.07 22.52 16.83
N THR A 49 -28.53 23.16 17.87
CA THR A 49 -27.53 22.53 18.75
C THR A 49 -28.14 21.38 19.51
N LEU A 50 -27.44 20.24 19.55
CA LEU A 50 -27.79 19.20 20.51
C LEU A 50 -27.50 19.71 21.94
N PRO A 51 -28.35 19.39 22.92
CA PRO A 51 -28.10 19.74 24.30
C PRO A 51 -26.78 19.11 24.77
N ARG A 52 -25.89 19.92 25.34
CA ARG A 52 -24.59 19.49 25.89
C ARG A 52 -24.62 18.19 26.73
N PRO A 53 -25.62 17.92 27.60
CA PRO A 53 -25.64 16.65 28.34
C PRO A 53 -25.78 15.42 27.44
N PHE A 54 -26.46 15.52 26.29
CA PHE A 54 -26.61 14.41 25.35
C PHE A 54 -25.28 13.99 24.74
N LEU A 55 -24.39 14.95 24.46
CA LEU A 55 -23.04 14.69 23.96
C LEU A 55 -22.22 13.87 24.98
N GLY A 56 -22.29 14.22 26.26
CA GLY A 56 -21.61 13.49 27.34
C GLY A 56 -22.11 12.06 27.46
N TRP A 57 -23.43 11.85 27.37
CA TRP A 57 -24.03 10.52 27.38
C TRP A 57 -23.60 9.65 26.19
N LEU A 58 -23.39 10.22 25.01
CA LEU A 58 -22.87 9.48 23.85
C LEU A 58 -21.45 8.97 24.07
N VAL A 59 -20.57 9.79 24.65
CA VAL A 59 -19.20 9.36 24.99
C VAL A 59 -19.24 8.22 25.99
N VAL A 60 -19.94 8.41 27.11
CA VAL A 60 -20.06 7.38 28.16
C VAL A 60 -20.70 6.11 27.62
N GLY A 61 -21.75 6.25 26.81
CA GLY A 61 -22.44 5.13 26.16
C GLY A 61 -21.55 4.33 25.22
N SER A 62 -20.73 4.99 24.41
CA SER A 62 -19.79 4.32 23.50
C SER A 62 -18.70 3.54 24.24
N VAL A 63 -18.14 4.12 25.32
CA VAL A 63 -17.15 3.45 26.18
C VAL A 63 -17.78 2.24 26.86
N LEU A 64 -18.98 2.40 27.41
CA LEU A 64 -19.69 1.33 28.11
C LEU A 64 -20.06 0.19 27.16
N PHE A 65 -20.50 0.51 25.94
CA PHE A 65 -20.76 -0.48 24.89
C PHE A 65 -19.48 -1.23 24.48
N GLY A 66 -18.36 -0.52 24.32
CA GLY A 66 -17.04 -1.12 24.07
C GLY A 66 -16.62 -2.09 25.18
N CYS A 67 -16.77 -1.68 26.45
CA CYS A 67 -16.48 -2.52 27.62
C CYS A 67 -17.36 -3.78 27.67
N VAL A 68 -18.68 -3.65 27.47
CA VAL A 68 -19.60 -4.80 27.44
C VAL A 68 -19.24 -5.76 26.31
N ARG A 69 -18.92 -5.24 25.12
CA ARG A 69 -18.51 -6.06 23.98
C ARG A 69 -17.16 -6.76 24.22
N ALA A 70 -16.21 -6.11 24.89
CA ALA A 70 -14.95 -6.72 25.28
C ALA A 70 -15.13 -7.84 26.33
N LEU A 71 -16.04 -7.63 27.30
CA LEU A 71 -16.34 -8.59 28.36
C LEU A 71 -17.13 -9.81 27.88
N THR A 72 -18.02 -9.63 26.91
CA THR A 72 -18.81 -10.74 26.33
C THR A 72 -17.96 -11.70 25.49
N PHE A 73 -16.82 -11.24 24.98
CA PHE A 73 -15.92 -12.06 24.16
C PHE A 73 -14.98 -12.93 25.01
N ARG A 74 -15.51 -13.76 25.90
CA ARG A 74 -14.71 -14.77 26.61
C ARG A 74 -14.53 -16.01 25.73
N LEU A 75 -13.37 -16.15 25.10
CA LEU A 75 -13.01 -17.39 24.40
C LEU A 75 -12.68 -18.48 25.43
N SER A 76 -13.43 -19.57 25.40
CA SER A 76 -13.05 -20.79 26.09
C SER A 76 -11.73 -21.32 25.51
N PRO A 77 -10.79 -21.81 26.33
CA PRO A 77 -9.52 -22.39 25.86
C PRO A 77 -9.72 -23.54 24.85
N SER A 78 -10.83 -24.27 24.95
CA SER A 78 -11.21 -25.33 24.00
C SER A 78 -11.51 -24.79 22.60
N ASP A 79 -12.19 -23.65 22.50
CA ASP A 79 -12.53 -23.03 21.22
C ASP A 79 -11.30 -22.38 20.57
N ALA A 80 -10.38 -21.86 21.39
CA ALA A 80 -9.10 -21.35 20.93
C ALA A 80 -8.26 -22.46 20.29
N ALA A 81 -8.21 -23.64 20.92
CA ALA A 81 -7.52 -24.82 20.38
C ALA A 81 -8.11 -25.25 19.02
N ARG A 82 -9.44 -25.41 18.92
CA ARG A 82 -10.12 -25.79 17.66
C ARG A 82 -9.89 -24.78 16.53
N ARG A 83 -9.90 -23.48 16.83
CA ARG A 83 -9.65 -22.43 15.81
C ARG A 83 -8.20 -22.38 15.35
N LEU A 84 -7.25 -22.57 16.27
CA LEU A 84 -5.82 -22.68 15.93
C LEU A 84 -5.60 -23.89 15.03
N ASP A 85 -6.22 -25.00 15.39
CA ASP A 85 -6.09 -26.25 14.68
C ASP A 85 -6.61 -26.15 13.23
N ARG A 86 -7.80 -25.54 13.02
CA ARG A 86 -8.33 -25.24 11.68
C ARG A 86 -7.45 -24.28 10.88
N ARG A 87 -6.89 -23.24 11.51
CA ARG A 87 -6.11 -22.21 10.80
C ARG A 87 -4.75 -22.73 10.35
N PHE A 88 -4.14 -23.60 11.13
CA PHE A 88 -2.83 -24.19 10.84
C PHE A 88 -2.91 -25.61 10.27
N ARG A 89 -4.13 -26.10 9.98
CA ARG A 89 -4.39 -27.47 9.48
C ARG A 89 -3.68 -28.54 10.34
N LEU A 90 -3.74 -28.40 11.66
CA LEU A 90 -3.07 -29.29 12.61
C LEU A 90 -3.85 -30.61 12.87
N HIS A 91 -4.90 -30.91 12.09
CA HIS A 91 -5.63 -32.18 12.10
C HIS A 91 -6.12 -32.63 13.50
N GLU A 92 -6.71 -31.72 14.25
CA GLU A 92 -7.24 -31.87 15.61
C GLU A 92 -6.17 -32.32 16.63
N MET A 93 -4.87 -32.18 16.34
CA MET A 93 -3.80 -32.58 17.26
C MET A 93 -3.83 -31.76 18.56
N LEU A 94 -4.12 -30.45 18.48
CA LEU A 94 -4.14 -29.59 19.65
C LEU A 94 -5.39 -29.80 20.51
N SER A 95 -6.55 -30.01 19.89
CA SER A 95 -7.79 -30.31 20.61
C SER A 95 -7.70 -31.68 21.30
N THR A 96 -7.19 -32.69 20.59
CA THR A 96 -6.96 -34.04 21.11
C THR A 96 -5.93 -34.03 22.25
N ALA A 97 -4.84 -33.27 22.13
CA ALA A 97 -3.85 -33.14 23.20
C ALA A 97 -4.41 -32.48 24.47
N VAL A 98 -5.36 -31.54 24.33
CA VAL A 98 -6.04 -30.94 25.48
C VAL A 98 -7.02 -31.93 26.13
N GLU A 99 -7.75 -32.69 25.32
CA GLU A 99 -8.74 -33.69 25.78
C GLU A 99 -8.08 -34.90 26.45
N TRP A 100 -6.97 -35.41 25.90
CA TRP A 100 -6.19 -36.52 26.47
C TRP A 100 -5.17 -36.13 27.54
N SER A 101 -5.11 -34.85 27.93
CA SER A 101 -4.23 -34.42 29.02
C SER A 101 -4.56 -35.07 30.38
N GLY A 102 -5.66 -35.83 30.49
CA GLY A 102 -6.11 -36.55 31.68
C GLY A 102 -5.41 -37.89 31.97
N GLU A 103 -4.94 -38.62 30.96
CA GLU A 103 -4.58 -40.03 31.10
C GLU A 103 -3.18 -40.30 30.51
N GLN A 104 -2.20 -40.55 31.38
CA GLN A 104 -0.79 -40.61 31.03
C GLN A 104 -0.30 -42.05 30.91
N GLN A 105 0.12 -42.49 29.73
CA GLN A 105 1.39 -43.23 29.53
C GLN A 105 1.71 -43.49 28.05
N GLY A 106 3.00 -43.34 27.70
CA GLY A 106 3.59 -43.71 26.41
C GLY A 106 3.51 -42.63 25.32
N ILE A 107 2.42 -42.62 24.56
CA ILE A 107 2.33 -41.86 23.30
C ILE A 107 1.93 -40.40 23.54
N ALA A 108 1.16 -40.14 24.59
CA ALA A 108 0.73 -38.78 24.96
C ALA A 108 1.90 -37.84 25.29
N GLY A 109 3.01 -38.38 25.82
CA GLY A 109 4.21 -37.59 26.14
C GLY A 109 4.93 -37.06 24.89
N TYR A 110 5.02 -37.87 23.83
CA TYR A 110 5.64 -37.47 22.57
C TYR A 110 4.81 -36.40 21.85
N LEU A 111 3.50 -36.61 21.76
CA LEU A 111 2.56 -35.62 21.20
C LEU A 111 2.63 -34.28 21.96
N GLN A 112 2.79 -34.32 23.28
CA GLN A 112 2.89 -33.12 24.10
C GLN A 112 4.17 -32.32 23.85
N ASN A 113 5.32 -32.99 23.72
CA ASN A 113 6.58 -32.32 23.40
C ASN A 113 6.55 -31.70 21.99
N HIS A 114 6.01 -32.43 21.00
CA HIS A 114 5.91 -31.92 19.64
C HIS A 114 4.94 -30.73 19.53
N ALA A 115 3.83 -30.76 20.28
CA ALA A 115 2.91 -29.62 20.37
C ALA A 115 3.57 -28.38 20.99
N GLN A 116 4.48 -28.52 21.96
CA GLN A 116 5.19 -27.39 22.56
C GLN A 116 6.12 -26.69 21.56
N GLU A 117 6.86 -27.47 20.76
CA GLU A 117 7.77 -26.94 19.75
C GLU A 117 7.02 -26.19 18.63
N MET A 118 5.86 -26.70 18.24
CA MET A 118 4.99 -26.00 17.29
C MET A 118 4.43 -24.70 17.87
N VAL A 119 4.05 -24.70 19.16
CA VAL A 119 3.54 -23.50 19.83
C VAL A 119 4.61 -22.41 19.93
N THR A 120 5.87 -22.74 20.24
CA THR A 120 6.96 -21.75 20.31
C THR A 120 7.28 -21.16 18.93
N ARG A 121 7.25 -21.99 17.87
CA ARG A 121 7.45 -21.53 16.48
C ARG A 121 6.32 -20.61 16.01
N ILE A 122 5.07 -20.97 16.32
CA ILE A 122 3.90 -20.13 16.03
C ILE A 122 3.98 -18.81 16.82
N GLN A 123 4.39 -18.85 18.09
CA GLN A 123 4.57 -17.63 18.90
C GLN A 123 5.59 -16.69 18.28
N TYR A 124 6.74 -17.19 17.84
CA TYR A 124 7.76 -16.39 17.17
C TYR A 124 7.20 -15.74 15.89
N TYR A 125 6.50 -16.52 15.06
CA TYR A 125 5.91 -16.02 13.82
C TYR A 125 4.81 -14.97 14.06
N VAL A 126 3.95 -15.21 15.04
CA VAL A 126 2.88 -14.26 15.42
C VAL A 126 3.48 -12.99 16.02
N ASN A 127 4.54 -13.09 16.83
CA ASN A 127 5.18 -11.90 17.40
C ASN A 127 5.92 -11.07 16.34
N ARG A 128 6.49 -11.73 15.31
CA ARG A 128 7.18 -11.05 14.20
C ARG A 128 6.24 -10.41 13.19
N LYS A 129 5.08 -11.01 12.92
CA LYS A 129 4.03 -10.45 12.04
C LYS A 129 3.05 -9.52 12.76
N ARG A 130 3.22 -9.27 14.06
CA ARG A 130 2.39 -8.32 14.78
C ARG A 130 2.70 -6.92 14.27
N GLN A 131 1.79 -6.37 13.47
CA GLN A 131 1.82 -4.94 13.19
C GLN A 131 1.64 -4.18 14.52
N PRO A 132 2.53 -3.22 14.82
CA PRO A 132 2.41 -2.43 16.03
C PRO A 132 1.07 -1.69 15.99
N LEU A 133 0.26 -1.80 17.05
CA LEU A 133 -1.03 -1.10 17.21
C LEU A 133 -0.88 0.43 17.40
N TRP A 134 0.30 0.96 17.09
CA TRP A 134 0.63 2.37 17.18
C TRP A 134 -0.18 3.28 16.26
N PRO A 135 -0.52 2.94 15.01
CA PRO A 135 -1.26 3.86 14.15
C PRO A 135 -2.66 4.12 14.71
N ASP A 136 -3.33 3.11 15.25
CA ASP A 136 -4.65 3.26 15.88
C ASP A 136 -4.59 4.14 17.15
N ALA A 137 -3.55 3.97 17.97
CA ALA A 137 -3.35 4.78 19.18
C ALA A 137 -3.03 6.25 18.84
N LEU A 138 -2.20 6.48 17.81
CA LEU A 138 -1.88 7.82 17.32
C LEU A 138 -3.12 8.49 16.73
N MET A 139 -3.97 7.76 16.01
CA MET A 139 -5.21 8.29 15.47
C MET A 139 -6.17 8.75 16.58
N LEU A 140 -6.30 7.95 17.65
CA LEU A 140 -7.12 8.32 18.81
C LEU A 140 -6.54 9.56 19.54
N GLY A 141 -5.22 9.62 19.69
CA GLY A 141 -4.53 10.80 20.22
C GLY A 141 -4.79 12.07 19.40
N ALA A 142 -4.72 11.96 18.06
CA ALA A 142 -5.02 13.06 17.16
C ALA A 142 -6.49 13.53 17.27
N PHE A 143 -7.44 12.59 17.37
CA PHE A 143 -8.85 12.92 17.58
C PHE A 143 -9.11 13.64 18.92
N LEU A 144 -8.49 13.19 20.00
CA LEU A 144 -8.60 13.85 21.30
C LEU A 144 -8.03 15.27 21.25
N LEU A 145 -6.88 15.45 20.59
CA LEU A 145 -6.26 16.76 20.42
C LEU A 145 -7.15 17.68 19.56
N MET A 146 -7.74 17.16 18.48
CA MET A 146 -8.68 17.90 17.65
C MET A 146 -9.91 18.36 18.44
N ILE A 147 -10.51 17.47 19.24
CA ILE A 147 -11.66 17.81 20.09
C ILE A 147 -11.27 18.82 21.18
N ALA A 148 -10.11 18.67 21.80
CA ALA A 148 -9.60 19.64 22.78
C ALA A 148 -9.41 21.03 22.13
N GLY A 149 -8.82 21.08 20.93
CA GLY A 149 -8.70 22.32 20.16
C GLY A 149 -10.05 22.94 19.81
N LEU A 150 -11.02 22.13 19.41
CA LEU A 150 -12.38 22.59 19.10
C LEU A 150 -13.09 23.12 20.35
N LEU A 151 -12.89 22.49 21.51
CA LEU A 151 -13.45 22.92 22.79
C LEU A 151 -12.89 24.28 23.25
N VAL A 152 -11.61 24.54 22.95
CA VAL A 152 -10.96 25.84 23.21
C VAL A 152 -11.46 26.93 22.26
N LEU A 153 -11.75 26.57 21.00
CA LEU A 153 -12.24 27.52 20.00
C LEU A 153 -13.70 27.92 20.18
N VAL A 154 -14.54 27.07 20.78
CA VAL A 154 -15.95 27.41 21.02
C VAL A 154 -16.01 28.51 22.09
N PRO A 155 -16.38 29.76 21.74
CA PRO A 155 -16.40 30.84 22.69
C PRO A 155 -17.32 30.46 23.85
N SER A 156 -16.80 30.53 25.07
CA SER A 156 -17.62 30.37 26.26
C SER A 156 -18.78 31.37 26.16
N PRO A 157 -20.04 30.94 26.36
CA PRO A 157 -21.17 31.85 26.27
C PRO A 157 -20.91 32.98 27.25
N ILE A 158 -20.66 34.17 26.72
CA ILE A 158 -20.42 35.38 27.49
C ILE A 158 -21.62 35.49 28.42
N ALA A 159 -21.39 35.42 29.74
CA ALA A 159 -22.44 35.59 30.72
C ALA A 159 -23.17 36.90 30.37
N PRO A 160 -24.52 36.94 30.36
CA PRO A 160 -25.26 38.11 29.96
C PRO A 160 -24.78 39.29 30.79
N VAL A 161 -24.02 40.19 30.15
CA VAL A 161 -23.53 41.41 30.76
C VAL A 161 -24.76 42.17 31.22
N GLY A 162 -24.80 42.48 32.51
CA GLY A 162 -25.93 43.14 33.15
C GLY A 162 -26.37 44.36 32.33
N ILE A 163 -27.70 44.41 32.12
CA ILE A 163 -28.53 45.57 31.77
C ILE A 163 -27.73 46.85 31.53
N ALA A 164 -27.53 47.19 30.25
CA ALA A 164 -26.90 48.45 29.86
C ALA A 164 -27.69 49.64 30.43
N GLU A 165 -27.00 50.44 31.24
CA GLU A 165 -27.46 51.74 31.69
C GLU A 165 -27.46 52.71 30.48
N PRO A 166 -28.58 53.39 30.18
CA PRO A 166 -28.70 54.16 28.95
C PRO A 166 -27.82 55.41 28.98
N LEU A 167 -26.83 55.49 28.09
CA LEU A 167 -26.06 56.71 27.87
C LEU A 167 -26.90 57.77 27.13
N PRO A 168 -26.73 59.06 27.47
CA PRO A 168 -27.52 60.18 26.92
C PRO A 168 -27.13 60.54 25.48
N GLU A 169 -28.14 60.94 24.70
CA GLU A 169 -28.05 61.34 23.30
C GLU A 169 -27.09 62.52 23.06
N LEU A 170 -25.92 62.25 22.47
CA LEU A 170 -25.12 63.29 21.81
C LEU A 170 -25.55 63.43 20.35
N ASN A 171 -26.48 64.37 20.18
CA ASN A 171 -26.81 65.06 18.95
C ASN A 171 -25.61 65.87 18.41
N ARG A 172 -25.11 65.56 17.21
CA ARG A 172 -24.97 66.52 16.09
C ARG A 172 -24.21 65.95 14.88
N PRO A 173 -24.75 66.09 13.66
CA PRO A 173 -24.03 65.94 12.41
C PRO A 173 -23.45 67.29 11.95
N ASP A 174 -22.30 67.27 11.27
CA ASP A 174 -21.99 68.23 10.19
C ASP A 174 -20.94 67.63 9.22
N PRO A 175 -20.91 68.07 7.94
CA PRO A 175 -20.38 67.30 6.82
C PRO A 175 -19.14 67.93 6.15
N VAL A 176 -18.65 67.23 5.12
CA VAL A 176 -17.81 67.67 3.97
C VAL A 176 -16.29 67.62 4.15
N ALA A 177 -15.60 66.75 3.39
CA ALA A 177 -14.74 67.14 2.25
C ALA A 177 -13.88 65.99 1.67
N GLN A 178 -14.13 65.71 0.39
CA GLN A 178 -13.31 65.19 -0.75
C GLN A 178 -11.98 64.38 -0.59
N PRO A 179 -11.76 63.35 -1.45
CA PRO A 179 -10.49 62.62 -1.68
C PRO A 179 -9.59 63.27 -2.75
N PRO A 180 -8.26 63.03 -2.76
CA PRO A 180 -7.58 62.11 -3.71
C PRO A 180 -6.38 61.37 -3.04
N GLN A 181 -5.69 60.32 -3.52
CA GLN A 181 -5.17 59.99 -4.86
C GLN A 181 -4.53 58.57 -4.80
N PRO A 182 -4.51 57.79 -5.89
CA PRO A 182 -3.91 56.45 -5.94
C PRO A 182 -2.41 56.51 -6.30
N ASN A 183 -1.58 55.75 -5.57
CA ASN A 183 -0.19 55.46 -5.93
C ASN A 183 -0.10 54.15 -6.72
N PRO A 184 0.39 54.16 -7.98
CA PRO A 184 0.86 52.96 -8.66
C PRO A 184 2.40 52.91 -8.64
N SER A 185 2.96 51.89 -7.99
CA SER A 185 4.38 51.55 -8.09
C SER A 185 4.52 50.06 -8.47
N SER A 186 4.59 49.83 -9.77
CA SER A 186 5.29 48.79 -10.55
C SER A 186 5.65 47.44 -9.92
N PRO A 187 5.25 46.31 -10.56
CA PRO A 187 5.99 45.06 -10.55
C PRO A 187 6.70 44.88 -11.90
N THR A 188 8.02 45.11 -11.96
CA THR A 188 8.81 44.63 -13.12
C THR A 188 10.26 44.48 -12.70
N GLY A 189 10.62 43.26 -12.33
CA GLY A 189 11.99 42.79 -12.18
C GLY A 189 12.04 41.41 -12.81
N ASN A 190 12.68 41.33 -13.97
CA ASN A 190 12.79 40.15 -14.82
C ASN A 190 13.63 39.05 -14.15
N ASP A 191 13.00 37.94 -13.74
CA ASP A 191 13.67 36.67 -13.38
C ASP A 191 13.24 35.53 -14.33
N ALA A 192 12.93 35.83 -15.58
CA ALA A 192 12.49 34.84 -16.57
C ALA A 192 13.65 34.18 -17.36
N SER A 193 14.91 34.32 -16.92
CA SER A 193 16.08 33.84 -17.68
C SER A 193 17.04 32.94 -16.91
N SER A 194 16.75 32.62 -15.64
CA SER A 194 17.52 31.67 -14.83
C SER A 194 16.90 30.26 -14.78
N VAL A 195 15.68 30.09 -15.30
CA VAL A 195 14.89 28.84 -15.22
C VAL A 195 15.52 27.68 -16.03
N SER A 196 16.16 27.94 -17.17
CA SER A 196 16.58 26.84 -18.05
C SER A 196 17.80 26.02 -17.61
N SER A 197 18.69 26.56 -16.76
CA SER A 197 19.91 25.84 -16.35
C SER A 197 19.68 24.90 -15.16
N GLY A 198 18.74 25.26 -14.27
CA GLY A 198 18.37 24.45 -13.11
C GLY A 198 17.61 23.20 -13.52
N ASP A 199 16.65 23.36 -14.44
CA ASP A 199 15.79 22.28 -14.92
C ASP A 199 16.59 21.19 -15.65
N LEU A 200 17.57 21.57 -16.47
CA LEU A 200 18.46 20.62 -17.15
C LEU A 200 19.31 19.79 -16.16
N ARG A 201 19.79 20.40 -15.07
CA ARG A 201 20.52 19.67 -14.02
C ARG A 201 19.60 18.71 -13.27
N ALA A 202 18.38 19.14 -12.94
CA ALA A 202 17.39 18.32 -12.28
C ALA A 202 17.03 17.08 -13.13
N LEU A 203 16.79 17.28 -14.42
CA LEU A 203 16.51 16.19 -15.37
C LEU A 203 17.71 15.24 -15.53
N SER A 204 18.94 15.76 -15.56
CA SER A 204 20.14 14.90 -15.60
C SER A 204 20.32 14.04 -14.35
N ALA A 205 20.02 14.59 -13.16
CA ALA A 205 20.07 13.84 -11.90
C ALA A 205 19.00 12.74 -11.85
N LEU A 206 17.81 13.02 -12.39
CA LEU A 206 16.74 12.02 -12.52
C LEU A 206 17.14 10.92 -13.51
N ALA A 207 17.73 11.27 -14.66
CA ALA A 207 18.21 10.31 -15.65
C ALA A 207 19.31 9.39 -15.07
N ASP A 208 20.27 9.94 -14.33
CA ASP A 208 21.32 9.15 -13.66
C ASP A 208 20.73 8.19 -12.61
N ALA A 209 19.77 8.62 -11.79
CA ALA A 209 19.10 7.76 -10.82
C ALA A 209 18.31 6.61 -11.49
N LEU A 210 17.67 6.88 -12.64
CA LEU A 210 16.95 5.87 -13.42
C LEU A 210 17.90 4.98 -14.24
N ARG A 211 19.13 5.40 -14.50
CA ARG A 211 20.11 4.61 -15.28
C ARG A 211 20.68 3.43 -14.49
N ASP A 212 20.77 3.56 -13.17
CA ASP A 212 21.33 2.53 -12.29
C ASP A 212 20.45 1.27 -12.20
N GLN A 213 19.16 1.38 -12.51
CA GLN A 213 18.25 0.24 -12.57
C GLN A 213 18.05 -0.21 -14.02
N SER A 214 18.33 -1.48 -14.30
CA SER A 214 18.24 -2.02 -15.66
C SER A 214 16.85 -1.89 -16.29
N ILE A 215 15.80 -1.89 -15.47
CA ILE A 215 14.40 -1.80 -15.91
C ILE A 215 13.99 -0.36 -16.28
N THR A 216 14.63 0.67 -15.74
CA THR A 216 14.33 2.08 -16.02
C THR A 216 15.28 2.73 -17.01
N ARG A 217 16.22 1.95 -17.55
CA ARG A 217 17.19 2.40 -18.55
C ARG A 217 16.55 3.05 -19.79
N PRO A 218 15.44 2.53 -20.36
CA PRO A 218 14.79 3.18 -21.51
C PRO A 218 14.27 4.59 -21.18
N ALA A 219 13.72 4.79 -19.98
CA ALA A 219 13.26 6.09 -19.51
C ALA A 219 14.43 7.07 -19.30
N ALA A 220 15.53 6.60 -18.70
CA ALA A 220 16.76 7.39 -18.54
C ALA A 220 17.34 7.85 -19.89
N GLU A 221 17.41 6.95 -20.88
CA GLU A 221 17.92 7.26 -22.22
C GLU A 221 17.02 8.22 -23.00
N ALA A 222 15.70 8.23 -22.73
CA ALA A 222 14.78 9.22 -23.27
C ALA A 222 15.00 10.60 -22.62
N LEU A 223 15.12 10.66 -21.29
CA LEU A 223 15.44 11.89 -20.56
C LEU A 223 16.78 12.50 -20.99
N ASP A 224 17.82 11.69 -21.17
CA ASP A 224 19.14 12.14 -21.64
C ASP A 224 19.10 12.77 -23.04
N ARG A 225 18.20 12.29 -23.91
CA ARG A 225 17.97 12.86 -25.24
C ARG A 225 17.09 14.12 -25.21
N GLY A 226 16.56 14.49 -24.03
CA GLY A 226 15.56 15.54 -23.88
C GLY A 226 14.17 15.14 -24.41
N ASP A 227 13.93 13.85 -24.62
CA ASP A 227 12.65 13.30 -25.10
C ASP A 227 11.75 12.98 -23.90
N ILE A 228 11.09 14.02 -23.37
CA ILE A 228 10.22 13.91 -22.19
C ILE A 228 9.01 13.00 -22.47
N ALA A 229 8.47 13.05 -23.70
CA ALA A 229 7.36 12.19 -24.11
C ALA A 229 7.78 10.71 -24.14
N GLY A 230 8.96 10.40 -24.69
CA GLY A 230 9.52 9.05 -24.67
C GLY A 230 9.79 8.54 -23.25
N ALA A 231 10.20 9.43 -22.33
CA ALA A 231 10.41 9.08 -20.93
C ALA A 231 9.08 8.76 -20.20
N ALA A 232 8.04 9.56 -20.43
CA ALA A 232 6.72 9.34 -19.86
C ALA A 232 6.11 8.01 -20.33
N GLU A 233 6.24 7.67 -21.62
CA GLU A 233 5.77 6.39 -22.16
C GLU A 233 6.50 5.20 -21.53
N ALA A 234 7.83 5.28 -21.40
CA ALA A 234 8.62 4.24 -20.75
C ALA A 234 8.25 4.05 -19.26
N LEU A 235 7.85 5.12 -18.57
CA LEU A 235 7.36 5.06 -17.19
C LEU A 235 5.96 4.44 -17.10
N ARG A 236 5.06 4.69 -18.05
CA ARG A 236 3.75 4.02 -18.13
C ARG A 236 3.90 2.53 -18.40
N GLU A 237 4.78 2.15 -19.32
CA GLU A 237 5.09 0.73 -19.58
C GLU A 237 5.68 0.04 -18.35
N LEU A 238 6.52 0.74 -17.57
CA LEU A 238 7.02 0.25 -16.28
C LEU A 238 5.90 0.08 -15.26
N ALA A 239 4.94 1.00 -15.20
CA ALA A 239 3.79 0.93 -14.32
C ALA A 239 2.95 -0.32 -14.60
N ASP A 240 2.71 -0.64 -15.88
CA ASP A 240 2.01 -1.88 -16.30
C ASP A 240 2.76 -3.15 -15.91
N GLN A 241 4.10 -3.09 -15.85
CA GLN A 241 4.96 -4.22 -15.52
C GLN A 241 5.25 -4.35 -14.02
N VAL A 242 4.87 -3.38 -13.19
CA VAL A 242 5.28 -3.29 -11.77
C VAL A 242 4.82 -4.49 -10.94
N ASP A 243 3.70 -5.12 -11.31
CA ASP A 243 3.17 -6.34 -10.69
C ASP A 243 4.11 -7.55 -10.86
N ASN A 244 4.92 -7.55 -11.92
CA ASN A 244 5.90 -8.59 -12.20
C ASN A 244 7.28 -8.27 -11.61
N VAL A 245 7.48 -7.07 -11.04
CA VAL A 245 8.74 -6.64 -10.45
C VAL A 245 8.88 -7.17 -9.02
N SER A 246 10.02 -7.82 -8.74
CA SER A 246 10.31 -8.32 -7.39
C SER A 246 10.29 -7.21 -6.35
N SER A 247 9.95 -7.54 -5.09
CA SER A 247 9.91 -6.54 -4.01
C SER A 247 11.26 -5.84 -3.81
N ALA A 248 12.37 -6.59 -3.92
CA ALA A 248 13.71 -6.02 -3.79
C ALA A 248 14.03 -4.98 -4.88
N ALA A 249 13.55 -5.18 -6.11
CA ALA A 249 13.71 -4.22 -7.19
C ALA A 249 12.79 -2.99 -7.04
N ARG A 250 11.61 -3.17 -6.44
CA ARG A 250 10.74 -2.04 -6.07
C ARG A 250 11.36 -1.20 -4.95
N ASP A 251 11.97 -1.84 -3.95
CA ASP A 251 12.68 -1.15 -2.87
C ASP A 251 13.88 -0.36 -3.41
N SER A 252 14.67 -0.94 -4.31
CA SER A 252 15.82 -0.25 -4.91
C SER A 252 15.41 0.90 -5.82
N LEU A 253 14.31 0.77 -6.56
CA LEU A 253 13.72 1.85 -7.34
C LEU A 253 13.21 2.98 -6.43
N GLY A 254 12.51 2.64 -5.35
CA GLY A 254 12.03 3.62 -4.37
C GLY A 254 13.16 4.45 -3.76
N GLU A 255 14.28 3.82 -3.39
CA GLU A 255 15.43 4.56 -2.85
C GLU A 255 16.09 5.46 -3.91
N ALA A 256 16.20 4.99 -5.16
CA ALA A 256 16.72 5.81 -6.26
C ALA A 256 15.84 7.04 -6.53
N LEU A 257 14.52 6.88 -6.52
CA LEU A 257 13.57 8.00 -6.66
C LEU A 257 13.64 8.99 -5.48
N ARG A 258 13.86 8.50 -4.26
CA ARG A 258 14.03 9.34 -3.07
C ARG A 258 15.32 10.15 -3.13
N GLU A 259 16.41 9.58 -3.67
CA GLU A 259 17.65 10.30 -3.91
C GLU A 259 17.49 11.34 -5.03
N ALA A 260 16.83 10.99 -6.14
CA ALA A 260 16.50 11.92 -7.22
C ALA A 260 15.66 13.09 -6.69
N ALA A 261 14.66 12.82 -5.83
CA ALA A 261 13.84 13.86 -5.21
C ALA A 261 14.68 14.87 -4.41
N ARG A 262 15.71 14.42 -3.68
CA ARG A 262 16.61 15.31 -2.93
C ARG A 262 17.44 16.21 -3.86
N ALA A 263 17.86 15.69 -5.01
CA ALA A 263 18.61 16.47 -6.00
C ALA A 263 17.74 17.53 -6.69
N VAL A 264 16.47 17.21 -6.92
CA VAL A 264 15.50 18.04 -7.66
C VAL A 264 14.79 19.08 -6.75
N ASP A 265 14.75 18.86 -5.43
CA ASP A 265 14.03 19.67 -4.44
C ASP A 265 14.30 21.18 -4.53
N GLN A 266 15.54 21.55 -4.86
CA GLN A 266 15.95 22.96 -4.91
C GLN A 266 15.43 23.71 -6.14
N SER A 267 15.20 22.99 -7.25
CA SER A 267 14.76 23.59 -8.52
C SER A 267 13.26 23.42 -8.75
N LEU A 268 12.73 22.24 -8.42
CA LEU A 268 11.37 21.83 -8.75
C LEU A 268 10.74 21.11 -7.54
N PRO A 269 10.28 21.87 -6.51
CA PRO A 269 9.76 21.28 -5.27
C PRO A 269 8.54 20.38 -5.52
N ASP A 270 7.65 20.75 -6.45
CA ASP A 270 6.46 19.97 -6.78
C ASP A 270 6.81 18.58 -7.36
N LEU A 271 7.82 18.52 -8.23
CA LEU A 271 8.32 17.27 -8.82
C LEU A 271 9.02 16.41 -7.75
N ALA A 272 9.79 17.04 -6.86
CA ALA A 272 10.43 16.34 -5.76
C ALA A 272 9.42 15.69 -4.80
N ASP A 273 8.31 16.37 -4.51
CA ASP A 273 7.23 15.81 -3.69
C ASP A 273 6.51 14.64 -4.38
N GLN A 274 6.28 14.72 -5.69
CA GLN A 274 5.73 13.61 -6.47
C GLN A 274 6.69 12.41 -6.53
N LEU A 275 7.99 12.63 -6.67
CA LEU A 275 9.01 11.59 -6.63
C LEU A 275 9.04 10.91 -5.25
N ARG A 276 8.95 11.66 -4.15
CA ARG A 276 8.87 11.12 -2.78
C ARG A 276 7.60 10.29 -2.58
N ALA A 277 6.44 10.81 -3.00
CA ALA A 277 5.17 10.10 -2.88
C ALA A 277 5.19 8.77 -3.68
N THR A 278 5.78 8.78 -4.87
CA THR A 278 5.95 7.58 -5.71
C THR A 278 6.92 6.58 -5.08
N ALA A 279 8.04 7.05 -4.53
CA ALA A 279 8.99 6.22 -3.80
C ALA A 279 8.34 5.52 -2.59
N ASP A 280 7.55 6.26 -1.81
CA ASP A 280 6.85 5.73 -0.64
C ASP A 280 5.76 4.72 -1.06
N ALA A 281 5.05 4.98 -2.17
CA ALA A 281 4.07 4.05 -2.73
C ALA A 281 4.71 2.75 -3.23
N LEU A 282 5.91 2.81 -3.83
CA LEU A 282 6.65 1.62 -4.26
C LEU A 282 7.17 0.79 -3.09
N GLN A 283 7.61 1.45 -2.01
CA GLN A 283 8.22 0.80 -0.85
C GLN A 283 7.19 0.21 0.12
N PHE A 284 6.13 0.96 0.41
CA PHE A 284 5.13 0.58 1.44
C PHE A 284 3.78 0.16 0.86
N GLY A 285 3.53 0.48 -0.41
CA GLY A 285 2.28 0.19 -1.07
C GLY A 285 2.26 -1.19 -1.74
N ASP A 286 1.04 -1.64 -2.02
CA ASP A 286 0.82 -2.75 -2.95
C ASP A 286 1.30 -2.33 -4.35
N ALA A 287 1.58 -3.31 -5.22
CA ALA A 287 2.09 -3.04 -6.56
C ALA A 287 1.19 -2.07 -7.37
N MET A 288 -0.12 -2.11 -7.14
CA MET A 288 -1.09 -1.14 -7.66
C MET A 288 -0.81 0.31 -7.24
N ALA A 289 -0.41 0.56 -5.99
CA ALA A 289 -0.07 1.92 -5.54
C ALA A 289 1.20 2.44 -6.21
N GLY A 290 2.18 1.54 -6.43
CA GLY A 290 3.38 1.84 -7.19
C GLY A 290 3.08 2.20 -8.65
N ALA A 291 2.18 1.47 -9.31
CA ALA A 291 1.74 1.75 -10.68
C ALA A 291 1.12 3.15 -10.80
N VAL A 292 0.19 3.48 -9.90
CA VAL A 292 -0.48 4.80 -9.87
C VAL A 292 0.54 5.93 -9.64
N GLY A 293 1.54 5.73 -8.80
CA GLY A 293 2.60 6.72 -8.58
C GLY A 293 3.46 6.95 -9.83
N LEU A 294 3.85 5.86 -10.52
CA LEU A 294 4.63 5.94 -11.77
C LEU A 294 3.85 6.62 -12.89
N GLU A 295 2.54 6.38 -12.99
CA GLU A 295 1.69 7.05 -13.97
C GLU A 295 1.50 8.54 -13.66
N ALA A 296 1.31 8.89 -12.38
CA ALA A 296 1.28 10.29 -11.97
C ALA A 296 2.60 11.02 -12.25
N LEU A 297 3.74 10.33 -12.13
CA LEU A 297 5.05 10.86 -12.51
C LEU A 297 5.16 11.08 -14.04
N ALA A 298 4.67 10.13 -14.84
CA ALA A 298 4.63 10.26 -16.30
C ALA A 298 3.78 11.47 -16.74
N ASP A 299 2.61 11.66 -16.12
CA ASP A 299 1.73 12.79 -16.40
C ASP A 299 2.36 14.13 -15.95
N ALA A 300 3.09 14.13 -14.83
CA ALA A 300 3.82 15.32 -14.37
C ALA A 300 4.97 15.70 -15.31
N LEU A 301 5.67 14.71 -15.88
CA LEU A 301 6.70 14.92 -16.89
C LEU A 301 6.13 15.52 -18.18
N GLU A 302 4.99 15.02 -18.66
CA GLU A 302 4.33 15.57 -19.85
C GLU A 302 3.81 17.00 -19.67
N GLN A 303 3.42 17.36 -18.45
CA GLN A 303 2.98 18.71 -18.11
C GLN A 303 4.14 19.72 -18.04
N MET A 304 5.39 19.27 -17.96
CA MET A 304 6.52 20.17 -18.03
C MET A 304 6.59 20.78 -19.44
N PRO A 305 6.42 22.11 -19.57
CA PRO A 305 6.42 22.76 -20.86
C PRO A 305 7.79 22.57 -21.53
N THR A 306 7.82 21.81 -22.62
CA THR A 306 8.99 21.67 -23.48
C THR A 306 9.24 23.00 -24.20
N GLN A 307 9.89 23.95 -23.53
CA GLN A 307 10.27 25.24 -24.12
C GLN A 307 11.22 25.08 -25.32
N THR A 308 11.80 23.90 -25.52
CA THR A 308 12.70 23.59 -26.62
C THR A 308 12.03 23.68 -28.01
N GLN A 309 10.71 23.52 -28.12
CA GLN A 309 10.02 23.64 -29.42
C GLN A 309 9.63 25.08 -29.81
N MET A 310 9.59 26.03 -28.88
CA MET A 310 9.34 27.44 -29.22
C MET A 310 10.57 28.20 -29.71
N ALA A 311 11.78 27.62 -29.60
CA ALA A 311 13.01 28.25 -30.09
C ALA A 311 13.34 27.90 -31.57
N ALA A 312 12.63 26.96 -32.20
CA ALA A 312 12.88 26.54 -33.59
C ALA A 312 11.89 27.15 -34.62
N GLU A 313 10.74 27.68 -34.18
CA GLU A 313 9.74 28.30 -35.07
C GLU A 313 9.41 29.71 -34.59
N GLY A 314 10.27 30.67 -34.93
CA GLY A 314 10.14 32.04 -34.44
C GLY A 314 10.90 33.11 -35.23
N ALA A 315 11.07 32.95 -36.54
CA ALA A 315 11.40 34.05 -37.46
C ALA A 315 10.50 33.96 -38.70
N GLY A 316 9.21 34.27 -38.52
CA GLY A 316 8.23 34.25 -39.59
C GLY A 316 6.86 34.70 -39.11
N GLY A 317 6.67 36.02 -38.97
CA GLY A 317 5.38 36.61 -38.63
C GLY A 317 4.34 36.34 -39.72
N GLY A 318 3.17 35.86 -39.30
CA GLY A 318 2.04 35.65 -40.19
C GLY A 318 0.76 35.51 -39.38
N ALA A 319 -0.04 36.58 -39.38
CA ALA A 319 -1.37 36.61 -38.80
C ALA A 319 -2.34 35.67 -39.53
N GLY A 320 -3.23 35.00 -38.79
CA GLY A 320 -4.48 34.49 -39.34
C GLY A 320 -4.99 33.16 -38.76
N ASN A 321 -6.12 33.26 -38.06
CA ASN A 321 -7.19 32.28 -37.90
C ASN A 321 -6.92 30.89 -37.28
N SER A 322 -7.52 30.68 -36.09
CA SER A 322 -8.24 29.43 -35.77
C SER A 322 -9.29 29.15 -36.86
N PRO A 323 -9.58 27.89 -37.26
CA PRO A 323 -10.17 26.89 -36.35
C PRO A 323 -9.87 25.40 -36.68
N GLY A 324 -10.28 24.50 -35.78
CA GLY A 324 -10.84 23.20 -36.17
C GLY A 324 -9.89 22.00 -36.31
N SER A 325 -10.04 21.07 -35.36
CA SER A 325 -9.98 19.61 -35.53
C SER A 325 -9.49 19.06 -36.88
N GLN A 326 -8.29 18.46 -36.92
CA GLN A 326 -7.97 17.37 -37.86
C GLN A 326 -7.11 16.30 -37.19
N ARG A 327 -7.76 15.14 -37.01
CA ARG A 327 -7.21 13.79 -36.87
C ARG A 327 -6.11 13.57 -37.91
N ARG A 328 -4.86 13.40 -37.47
CA ARG A 328 -3.74 13.06 -38.34
C ARG A 328 -3.56 11.54 -38.36
N GLU A 329 -3.97 10.95 -39.47
CA GLU A 329 -3.50 9.63 -39.89
C GLU A 329 -1.99 9.74 -40.15
N GLN A 330 -1.19 8.94 -39.45
CA GLN A 330 0.22 8.77 -39.77
C GLN A 330 0.35 7.75 -40.92
N PRO A 331 1.08 8.07 -42.00
CA PRO A 331 1.48 7.10 -43.00
C PRO A 331 2.66 6.25 -42.45
N PHE A 332 2.44 4.95 -42.31
CA PHE A 332 3.49 3.98 -42.06
C PHE A 332 4.50 4.02 -43.21
N THR A 333 5.75 4.36 -42.88
CA THR A 333 6.92 4.13 -43.75
C THR A 333 7.72 2.98 -43.15
N PRO A 334 7.58 1.73 -43.64
CA PRO A 334 8.47 0.65 -43.23
C PRO A 334 9.85 0.89 -43.86
N LEU A 335 10.79 1.37 -43.04
CA LEU A 335 12.19 1.47 -43.43
C LEU A 335 12.78 0.06 -43.50
N GLY A 336 13.40 -0.23 -44.64
CA GLY A 336 13.83 -1.55 -45.06
C GLY A 336 14.79 -2.26 -44.10
N LEU A 337 14.47 -3.52 -43.85
CA LEU A 337 15.42 -4.55 -43.46
C LEU A 337 15.33 -5.63 -44.54
N ASP A 338 16.35 -5.66 -45.40
CA ASP A 338 16.55 -6.71 -46.37
C ASP A 338 16.60 -8.06 -45.66
N GLY A 339 15.66 -8.93 -46.01
CA GLY A 339 15.61 -10.31 -45.55
C GLY A 339 16.71 -11.13 -46.21
N THR A 340 17.84 -11.29 -45.52
CA THR A 340 18.70 -12.46 -45.69
C THR A 340 18.31 -13.50 -44.63
N PRO A 341 17.74 -14.66 -45.02
CA PRO A 341 17.48 -15.73 -44.07
C PRO A 341 18.81 -16.26 -43.53
N LEU A 342 19.04 -16.07 -42.24
CA LEU A 342 20.16 -16.67 -41.52
C LEU A 342 19.86 -18.16 -41.34
N GLU A 343 20.54 -19.03 -42.09
CA GLU A 343 20.46 -20.48 -41.90
C GLU A 343 21.07 -20.85 -40.54
N LEU A 344 20.22 -21.22 -39.58
CA LEU A 344 20.64 -21.84 -38.32
C LEU A 344 21.01 -23.30 -38.60
N SER A 345 22.26 -23.55 -39.00
CA SER A 345 22.83 -24.90 -39.01
C SER A 345 22.97 -25.40 -37.56
N THR A 346 21.95 -26.13 -37.10
CA THR A 346 21.96 -26.74 -35.77
C THR A 346 22.70 -28.07 -35.84
N ASN A 347 24.03 -28.03 -35.79
CA ASN A 347 24.86 -29.22 -35.52
C ASN A 347 24.85 -29.47 -34.00
N GLY A 348 23.72 -30.00 -33.52
CA GLY A 348 23.58 -30.52 -32.17
C GLY A 348 23.12 -31.97 -32.30
N SER A 349 23.96 -32.91 -31.88
CA SER A 349 23.67 -34.34 -31.82
C SER A 349 22.50 -34.60 -30.86
N GLY A 350 21.28 -34.52 -31.39
CA GLY A 350 20.05 -34.90 -30.70
C GLY A 350 20.07 -36.39 -30.39
N GLN A 351 20.02 -36.72 -29.11
CA GLN A 351 19.78 -38.07 -28.63
C GLN A 351 18.47 -38.62 -29.22
N ILE A 352 18.62 -39.76 -29.88
CA ILE A 352 17.55 -40.63 -30.34
C ILE A 352 16.73 -41.09 -29.12
N PRO A 353 15.39 -41.01 -29.13
CA PRO A 353 14.58 -41.63 -28.10
C PRO A 353 14.76 -43.16 -28.17
N THR A 354 15.12 -43.77 -27.03
CA THR A 354 15.14 -45.22 -26.84
C THR A 354 13.76 -45.80 -27.13
N THR A 355 13.67 -46.60 -28.18
CA THR A 355 12.52 -47.47 -28.46
C THR A 355 12.45 -48.54 -27.38
N GLY A 356 11.38 -48.51 -26.58
CA GLY A 356 11.07 -49.54 -25.60
C GLY A 356 10.72 -50.85 -26.29
N ASP A 357 11.53 -51.87 -26.04
CA ASP A 357 11.38 -53.24 -26.55
C ASP A 357 10.21 -53.95 -25.83
N THR A 358 9.11 -54.21 -26.53
CA THR A 358 7.87 -54.79 -25.95
C THR A 358 7.83 -56.33 -25.97
N ASN A 359 8.96 -57.02 -26.11
CA ASN A 359 8.97 -58.49 -26.13
C ASN A 359 9.78 -59.09 -24.97
N ARG A 360 9.17 -59.11 -23.77
CA ARG A 360 9.62 -59.97 -22.68
C ARG A 360 8.42 -60.74 -22.10
N PRO A 361 8.39 -62.09 -22.17
CA PRO A 361 7.33 -62.88 -21.58
C PRO A 361 7.40 -62.84 -20.04
N PRO A 362 6.26 -62.91 -19.34
CA PRO A 362 6.21 -62.81 -17.89
C PRO A 362 6.49 -64.17 -17.24
N THR A 363 7.42 -64.18 -16.29
CA THR A 363 7.53 -65.24 -15.29
C THR A 363 7.64 -64.60 -13.92
N GLY A 364 6.74 -64.97 -13.01
CA GLY A 364 6.95 -64.77 -11.57
C GLY A 364 5.83 -64.05 -10.86
N THR A 365 4.84 -64.81 -10.45
CA THR A 365 3.91 -64.58 -9.33
C THR A 365 4.51 -63.81 -8.15
N GLN A 366 3.90 -62.66 -7.79
CA GLN A 366 3.84 -62.25 -6.39
C GLN A 366 2.59 -61.43 -6.10
N SER A 367 1.77 -61.98 -5.19
CA SER A 367 0.54 -61.41 -4.67
C SER A 367 0.78 -60.12 -3.89
N GLY A 368 -0.08 -59.11 -4.08
CA GLY A 368 -0.27 -58.06 -3.08
C GLY A 368 -0.83 -56.73 -3.58
N ARG A 369 -2.07 -56.46 -3.17
CA ARG A 369 -2.70 -55.14 -2.92
C ARG A 369 -3.38 -54.36 -4.06
N LEU A 370 -4.71 -54.25 -3.84
CA LEU A 370 -5.63 -53.10 -3.91
C LEU A 370 -6.03 -52.54 -5.29
N PRO A 371 -7.35 -52.50 -5.60
CA PRO A 371 -7.85 -51.93 -6.85
C PRO A 371 -8.00 -50.41 -6.75
N ILE A 372 -7.22 -49.66 -7.52
CA ILE A 372 -7.51 -48.25 -7.81
C ILE A 372 -8.43 -48.22 -9.04
N ARG A 373 -9.66 -47.75 -8.83
CA ARG A 373 -10.70 -47.59 -9.84
C ARG A 373 -10.59 -46.19 -10.43
N SER A 374 -9.98 -46.05 -11.61
CA SER A 374 -10.01 -44.81 -12.38
C SER A 374 -11.09 -44.92 -13.46
N SER A 375 -12.25 -44.32 -13.19
CA SER A 375 -13.28 -44.05 -14.18
C SER A 375 -12.86 -42.85 -15.02
N SER A 376 -12.62 -43.09 -16.31
CA SER A 376 -12.53 -42.04 -17.33
C SER A 376 -13.93 -41.48 -17.60
N THR A 377 -14.10 -40.17 -17.42
CA THR A 377 -15.23 -39.43 -17.96
C THR A 377 -14.68 -38.21 -18.69
N THR A 378 -14.80 -38.27 -20.01
CA THR A 378 -14.49 -37.22 -20.96
C THR A 378 -15.58 -36.15 -20.88
N GLY A 379 -15.21 -34.89 -20.70
CA GLY A 379 -16.13 -33.75 -20.76
C GLY A 379 -15.38 -32.43 -20.67
N GLY A 380 -15.27 -31.72 -21.79
CA GLY A 380 -14.41 -30.55 -21.97
C GLY A 380 -14.75 -29.34 -21.09
N GLY A 381 -13.69 -28.69 -20.60
CA GLY A 381 -13.73 -27.41 -19.92
C GLY A 381 -12.33 -26.86 -19.73
N ILE A 382 -12.09 -25.68 -20.32
CA ILE A 382 -11.07 -24.65 -20.01
C ILE A 382 -9.81 -25.09 -19.26
N VAL A 383 -8.66 -24.92 -19.93
CA VAL A 383 -7.31 -25.19 -19.43
C VAL A 383 -6.99 -24.29 -18.24
N GLN A 384 -7.16 -24.82 -17.02
CA GLN A 384 -6.45 -24.35 -15.83
C GLN A 384 -5.04 -24.94 -15.88
N THR A 385 -4.05 -24.05 -15.83
CA THR A 385 -2.63 -24.34 -15.61
C THR A 385 -2.50 -25.23 -14.37
N ALA A 386 -2.37 -26.54 -14.59
CA ALA A 386 -2.16 -27.51 -13.54
C ALA A 386 -0.80 -27.26 -12.88
N ASP A 387 -0.82 -27.28 -11.54
CA ASP A 387 0.36 -27.27 -10.68
C ASP A 387 1.42 -28.25 -11.18
N ASP A 388 2.58 -27.70 -11.53
CA ASP A 388 3.79 -28.47 -11.77
C ASP A 388 4.17 -29.23 -10.48
N PRO A 389 4.15 -30.58 -10.45
CA PRO A 389 4.45 -31.37 -9.25
C PRO A 389 5.91 -31.25 -8.78
N LEU A 390 6.75 -30.50 -9.51
CA LEU A 390 8.13 -30.17 -9.12
C LEU A 390 8.26 -28.78 -8.49
N ARG A 391 7.18 -27.98 -8.40
CA ARG A 391 7.23 -26.64 -7.81
C ARG A 391 7.21 -26.75 -6.28
N ILE A 392 8.40 -26.88 -5.70
CA ILE A 392 8.61 -26.86 -4.25
C ILE A 392 8.03 -25.53 -3.72
N PRO A 393 7.06 -25.57 -2.78
CA PRO A 393 6.50 -24.38 -2.16
C PRO A 393 7.61 -23.48 -1.60
N THR A 394 7.53 -22.18 -1.82
CA THR A 394 8.59 -21.22 -1.49
C THR A 394 8.96 -21.25 0.00
N ASP A 395 7.98 -21.57 0.85
CA ASP A 395 8.13 -21.77 2.30
C ASP A 395 8.95 -23.01 2.68
N VAL A 396 9.01 -24.04 1.85
CA VAL A 396 9.89 -25.21 2.05
C VAL A 396 11.32 -24.93 1.58
N ARG A 397 11.48 -24.05 0.59
CA ARG A 397 12.77 -23.67 0.02
C ARG A 397 13.62 -22.87 1.01
N ASP A 398 13.00 -22.02 1.82
CA ASP A 398 13.69 -21.21 2.84
C ASP A 398 14.17 -22.06 4.03
N VAL A 399 13.42 -23.10 4.42
CA VAL A 399 13.81 -23.99 5.53
C VAL A 399 15.03 -24.85 5.20
N VAL A 400 15.17 -25.28 3.94
CA VAL A 400 16.35 -26.03 3.50
C VAL A 400 17.57 -25.11 3.41
N ARG A 401 17.40 -23.83 3.06
CA ARG A 401 18.51 -22.87 2.96
C ARG A 401 19.09 -22.49 4.33
N ASP A 402 18.24 -22.37 5.35
CA ASP A 402 18.66 -22.13 6.74
C ASP A 402 19.35 -23.36 7.38
N TYR A 403 19.08 -24.58 6.89
CA TYR A 403 19.68 -25.80 7.43
C TYR A 403 21.07 -26.13 6.84
N PHE A 404 21.42 -25.53 5.69
CA PHE A 404 22.67 -25.82 4.97
C PHE A 404 23.60 -24.60 4.81
N SER A 405 23.32 -23.49 5.50
CA SER A 405 24.24 -22.34 5.54
C SER A 405 25.19 -22.49 6.74
N PRO A 406 26.53 -22.55 6.54
CA PRO A 406 27.52 -22.77 7.61
C PRO A 406 27.69 -21.59 8.58
#